data_AF-A0A3B3CQQ7-F1
#
_entry.id   AF-A0A3B3CQQ7-F1
#
_cell.length_a   1.000
_cell.length_b   1.000
_cell.length_c   1.000
_cell.angle_alpha   90.00
_cell.angle_beta   90.00
_cell.angle_gamma   90.00
#
_symmetry.space_group_name_H-M   'P 1'
#
loop_
_entity.id
_entity.type
_entity.pdbx_description
1 polymer ?
#
loop_
_entity_poly.entity_id
_entity_poly.type
_entity_poly.pdbx_seq_one_letter_code
_entity_poly.pdbx_strand_id
1 'polypeptide(L)'
;MEPQAKRWKGSVCDTDSWDAFPVLSDSQSQDIELIEAFAAPITNKKETSRIIGELNRLYPLIGLQHLKRVRACRDKGSQNPLEVLLCLISEAPDVKAVSRDSLLPSSGAKWDGLGEPFLVRIPARAPLTRPQFELASQYWPTSFHEDKHVTVALRGELFSTKEKAKMHTYMTAALTAAQSAKELGMEAVGAVVVDPEEDGIIAVGHDCRRDHPLHHAVMVCIDLVARSQGGGKYCYDRYTACQFSLPNAAKKQEMSDQSEGGAKPYICTGYDLYVTREPCVMCAMALVHSRIGRVFYGTASADGALGTQFKIHTQRDLNHRFEVYKGILSKQCEDLNDQNLEEKQV
;
A
#
# COMPACT_ATOMS: atom_id res chain seq x y z
N MET A 1 14.32 22.34 -3.74
CA MET A 1 13.50 23.48 -4.21
C MET A 1 12.36 22.90 -5.01
N GLU A 2 11.25 22.64 -4.34
CA GLU A 2 10.02 22.20 -5.01
C GLU A 2 9.45 23.37 -5.84
N PRO A 3 9.00 23.13 -7.08
CA PRO A 3 8.43 24.20 -7.89
C PRO A 3 6.99 24.50 -7.42
N GLN A 4 6.72 25.76 -7.07
CA GLN A 4 5.40 26.26 -6.71
C GLN A 4 4.44 26.21 -7.91
N ALA A 5 3.26 25.62 -7.70
CA ALA A 5 2.17 25.59 -8.68
C ALA A 5 1.35 26.89 -8.64
N LYS A 6 1.16 27.50 -9.81
CA LYS A 6 0.35 28.71 -10.03
C LYS A 6 -1.14 28.43 -9.82
N ARG A 7 -1.79 29.36 -9.13
CA ARG A 7 -3.23 29.42 -8.81
C ARG A 7 -4.05 29.76 -10.06
N TRP A 8 -5.04 28.95 -10.43
CA TRP A 8 -6.05 29.28 -11.45
C TRP A 8 -7.47 29.26 -10.87
N LYS A 9 -8.32 30.17 -11.36
CA LYS A 9 -9.70 30.47 -10.94
C LYS A 9 -10.75 29.60 -11.67
N GLY A 10 -11.64 28.96 -10.90
CA GLY A 10 -13.09 28.94 -11.15
C GLY A 10 -13.73 27.89 -12.08
N SER A 11 -14.35 26.88 -11.46
CA SER A 11 -15.68 26.30 -11.72
C SER A 11 -16.02 25.61 -13.06
N VAL A 12 -15.81 24.29 -13.09
CA VAL A 12 -16.78 23.19 -13.36
C VAL A 12 -16.34 22.04 -12.44
N CYS A 13 -17.23 21.17 -11.94
CA CYS A 13 -16.89 20.09 -11.00
C CYS A 13 -15.61 19.34 -11.41
N ASP A 14 -14.50 19.63 -10.73
CA ASP A 14 -13.17 19.20 -11.15
C ASP A 14 -12.90 17.78 -10.66
N THR A 15 -13.60 16.81 -11.26
CA THR A 15 -13.41 15.38 -11.00
C THR A 15 -12.01 14.90 -11.39
N ASP A 16 -11.25 15.72 -12.12
CA ASP A 16 -9.87 15.46 -12.54
C ASP A 16 -8.82 16.03 -11.57
N SER A 17 -9.24 16.70 -10.49
CA SER A 17 -8.33 17.33 -9.53
C SER A 17 -7.67 16.37 -8.52
N TRP A 18 -8.06 15.10 -8.50
CA TRP A 18 -7.58 14.12 -7.53
C TRP A 18 -7.38 12.73 -8.14
N ASP A 19 -6.41 12.01 -7.59
CA ASP A 19 -6.13 10.61 -7.89
C ASP A 19 -6.14 9.77 -6.61
N ALA A 20 -6.60 8.53 -6.74
CA ALA A 20 -6.57 7.55 -5.65
C ALA A 20 -5.31 6.71 -5.77
N PHE A 21 -4.42 6.81 -4.79
CA PHE A 21 -3.18 6.05 -4.75
C PHE A 21 -3.26 4.90 -3.75
N PRO A 22 -2.76 3.71 -4.08
CA PRO A 22 -2.75 2.59 -3.14
C PRO A 22 -1.82 2.90 -1.97
N VAL A 23 -2.22 2.49 -0.77
CA VAL A 23 -1.35 2.51 0.40
C VAL A 23 -0.61 1.18 0.48
N LEU A 24 0.64 1.21 0.01
CA LEU A 24 1.51 0.04 -0.07
C LEU A 24 2.13 -0.34 1.28
N SER A 25 2.44 -1.63 1.44
CA SER A 25 3.21 -2.11 2.60
C SER A 25 4.58 -1.45 2.68
N ASP A 26 5.21 -1.46 3.87
CA ASP A 26 6.56 -0.91 4.04
C ASP A 26 7.57 -1.54 3.08
N SER A 27 7.46 -2.86 2.87
CA SER A 27 8.33 -3.57 1.93
C SER A 27 8.22 -3.08 0.48
N GLN A 28 7.04 -2.62 0.07
CA GLN A 28 6.75 -2.12 -1.27
C GLN A 28 7.02 -0.62 -1.44
N SER A 29 6.96 0.15 -0.34
CA SER A 29 7.15 1.61 -0.37
C SER A 29 8.54 2.07 0.04
N GLN A 30 9.32 1.23 0.73
CA GLN A 30 10.68 1.58 1.17
C GLN A 30 11.64 1.73 -0.02
N ASP A 31 12.66 2.56 0.19
CA ASP A 31 13.79 2.67 -0.72
C ASP A 31 14.56 1.35 -0.83
N ILE A 32 15.29 1.18 -1.94
CA ILE A 32 16.13 0.01 -2.10
C ILE A 32 17.29 0.03 -1.09
N GLU A 33 17.49 -1.09 -0.42
CA GLU A 33 18.65 -1.30 0.44
C GLU A 33 19.79 -1.90 -0.41
N LEU A 34 20.98 -1.33 -0.28
CA LEU A 34 22.18 -1.76 -1.02
C LEU A 34 23.20 -2.35 -0.06
N ILE A 35 23.68 -3.53 -0.37
CA ILE A 35 24.75 -4.23 0.35
C ILE A 35 25.97 -4.39 -0.56
N GLU A 36 27.13 -4.59 0.05
CA GLU A 36 28.38 -4.74 -0.67
C GLU A 36 28.71 -6.22 -0.91
N ALA A 37 29.23 -6.50 -2.10
CA ALA A 37 29.59 -7.83 -2.54
C ALA A 37 30.82 -7.80 -3.44
N PHE A 38 31.47 -8.95 -3.58
CA PHE A 38 32.55 -9.14 -4.54
C PHE A 38 32.00 -9.65 -5.87
N ALA A 39 32.45 -9.07 -6.97
CA ALA A 39 32.25 -9.57 -8.32
C ALA A 39 33.61 -9.74 -9.02
N ALA A 40 33.66 -10.51 -10.09
CA ALA A 40 34.88 -10.66 -10.89
C ALA A 40 34.56 -10.73 -12.38
N PRO A 41 35.47 -10.29 -13.27
CA PRO A 41 35.29 -10.47 -14.70
C PRO A 41 35.50 -11.93 -15.08
N ILE A 42 34.71 -12.42 -16.03
CA ILE A 42 34.93 -13.71 -16.68
C ILE A 42 35.81 -13.46 -17.91
N THR A 43 37.07 -13.89 -17.84
CA THR A 43 38.08 -13.73 -18.90
C THR A 43 37.93 -14.79 -19.99
N ASN A 44 37.38 -15.96 -19.67
CA ASN A 44 37.07 -17.01 -20.65
C ASN A 44 35.61 -17.46 -20.56
N LYS A 45 34.80 -17.05 -21.56
CA LYS A 45 33.36 -17.39 -21.62
C LYS A 45 33.08 -18.89 -21.60
N LYS A 46 33.97 -19.73 -22.12
CA LYS A 46 33.76 -21.20 -22.17
C LYS A 46 33.67 -21.80 -20.77
N GLU A 47 34.28 -21.16 -19.78
CA GLU A 47 34.31 -21.64 -18.39
C GLU A 47 33.14 -21.12 -17.54
N THR A 48 32.27 -20.26 -18.08
CA THR A 48 31.19 -19.61 -17.33
C THR A 48 30.33 -20.60 -16.54
N SER A 49 29.85 -21.68 -17.18
CA SER A 49 28.98 -22.67 -16.53
C SER A 49 29.69 -23.41 -15.39
N ARG A 50 30.99 -23.70 -15.55
CA ARG A 50 31.81 -24.34 -14.52
C ARG A 50 32.03 -23.42 -13.34
N ILE A 51 32.40 -22.16 -13.61
CA ILE A 51 32.60 -21.12 -12.58
C ILE A 51 31.31 -20.94 -11.77
N ILE A 52 30.15 -20.79 -12.42
CA ILE A 52 28.85 -20.69 -11.74
C ILE A 52 28.58 -21.93 -10.87
N GLY A 53 28.86 -23.13 -11.40
CA GLY A 53 28.67 -24.39 -10.68
C GLY A 53 29.48 -24.47 -9.39
N GLU A 54 30.77 -24.11 -9.45
CA GLU A 54 31.64 -24.07 -8.26
C GLU A 54 31.22 -22.95 -7.29
N LEU A 55 30.89 -21.77 -7.81
CA LEU A 55 30.41 -20.65 -6.99
C LEU A 55 29.10 -20.95 -6.27
N ASN A 56 28.18 -21.69 -6.89
CA ASN A 56 26.94 -22.10 -6.21
C ASN A 56 27.19 -23.10 -5.08
N ARG A 57 28.28 -23.87 -5.13
CA ARG A 57 28.69 -24.78 -4.04
C ARG A 57 29.40 -24.03 -2.91
N LEU A 58 30.27 -23.08 -3.26
CA LEU A 58 31.10 -22.35 -2.30
C LEU A 58 30.38 -21.17 -1.66
N TYR A 59 29.71 -20.36 -2.48
CA TYR A 59 29.01 -19.13 -2.11
C TYR A 59 27.59 -19.12 -2.71
N PRO A 60 26.67 -19.93 -2.15
CA PRO A 60 25.28 -19.89 -2.57
C PRO A 60 24.66 -18.54 -2.22
N LEU A 61 23.92 -17.94 -3.15
CA LEU A 61 23.23 -16.66 -2.96
C LEU A 61 21.92 -16.82 -2.17
N ILE A 62 22.00 -17.36 -0.96
CA ILE A 62 20.83 -17.61 -0.10
C ILE A 62 20.21 -16.27 0.27
N GLY A 63 18.91 -16.10 -0.01
CA GLY A 63 18.18 -14.85 0.22
C GLY A 63 18.40 -13.78 -0.87
N LEU A 64 19.26 -14.05 -1.86
CA LEU A 64 19.56 -13.16 -2.98
C LEU A 64 19.20 -13.81 -4.33
N GLN A 65 18.23 -14.74 -4.35
CA GLN A 65 17.83 -15.46 -5.56
C GLN A 65 17.21 -14.55 -6.63
N HIS A 66 16.83 -13.31 -6.28
CA HIS A 66 16.40 -12.30 -7.24
C HIS A 66 17.55 -11.74 -8.08
N LEU A 67 18.81 -11.91 -7.69
CA LEU A 67 19.94 -11.40 -8.45
C LEU A 67 20.37 -12.40 -9.53
N LYS A 68 20.64 -11.90 -10.74
CA LYS A 68 21.27 -12.72 -11.78
C LYS A 68 22.75 -12.89 -11.45
N ARG A 69 23.25 -14.13 -11.38
CA ARG A 69 24.65 -14.42 -11.03
C ARG A 69 25.65 -13.78 -11.99
N VAL A 70 25.30 -13.66 -13.28
CA VAL A 70 26.16 -13.12 -14.34
C VAL A 70 25.49 -11.93 -15.01
N ARG A 71 26.28 -10.92 -15.35
CA ARG A 71 25.88 -9.77 -16.16
C ARG A 71 26.85 -9.49 -17.29
N ALA A 72 26.42 -8.74 -18.28
CA ALA A 72 27.33 -8.13 -19.24
C ALA A 72 28.17 -7.04 -18.55
N CYS A 73 29.43 -6.90 -18.95
CA CYS A 73 30.30 -5.85 -18.45
C CYS A 73 29.70 -4.47 -18.74
N ARG A 74 29.80 -3.55 -17.78
CA ARG A 74 29.27 -2.18 -17.93
C ARG A 74 30.09 -1.35 -18.91
N ASP A 75 31.39 -1.55 -18.92
CA ASP A 75 32.31 -0.84 -19.80
C ASP A 75 32.38 -1.55 -21.16
N LYS A 76 31.85 -0.88 -22.20
CA LYS A 76 31.87 -1.39 -23.58
C LYS A 76 33.28 -1.48 -24.17
N GLY A 77 34.28 -0.84 -23.54
CA GLY A 77 35.70 -0.94 -23.91
C GLY A 77 36.45 -2.08 -23.20
N SER A 78 35.81 -2.78 -22.25
CA SER A 78 36.43 -3.88 -21.51
C SER A 78 36.74 -5.07 -22.41
N GLN A 79 37.93 -5.65 -22.25
CA GLN A 79 38.31 -6.91 -22.89
C GLN A 79 37.45 -8.09 -22.42
N ASN A 80 36.82 -7.97 -21.24
CA ASN A 80 36.04 -9.02 -20.62
C ASN A 80 34.54 -8.68 -20.71
N PRO A 81 33.75 -9.41 -21.51
CA PRO A 81 32.37 -9.04 -21.78
C PRO A 81 31.37 -9.47 -20.70
N LEU A 82 31.78 -10.29 -19.73
CA LEU A 82 30.90 -10.80 -18.67
C LEU A 82 31.53 -10.60 -17.29
N GLU A 83 30.69 -10.38 -16.30
CA GLU A 83 31.04 -10.27 -14.89
C GLU A 83 30.15 -11.21 -14.07
N VAL A 84 30.71 -11.83 -13.04
CA VAL A 84 30.02 -12.78 -12.17
C VAL A 84 30.07 -12.30 -10.73
N LEU A 85 28.95 -12.43 -10.03
CA LEU A 85 28.85 -12.16 -8.59
C LEU A 85 29.45 -13.33 -7.81
N LEU A 86 30.37 -13.05 -6.88
CA LEU A 86 31.08 -14.05 -6.10
C LEU A 86 30.36 -14.32 -4.78
N CYS A 87 30.40 -13.38 -3.83
CA CYS A 87 29.84 -13.53 -2.49
C CYS A 87 29.61 -12.17 -1.84
N LEU A 88 28.89 -12.15 -0.71
CA LEU A 88 28.82 -10.97 0.14
C LEU A 88 30.15 -10.74 0.86
N ILE A 89 30.45 -9.48 1.19
CA ILE A 89 31.63 -9.18 2.03
C ILE A 89 31.58 -9.96 3.36
N SER A 90 30.39 -10.08 3.96
CA SER A 90 30.19 -10.80 5.22
C SER A 90 30.50 -12.30 5.14
N GLU A 91 30.56 -12.87 3.94
CA GLU A 91 30.86 -14.28 3.69
C GLU A 91 32.34 -14.49 3.29
N ALA A 92 33.09 -13.41 3.08
CA ALA A 92 34.48 -13.46 2.68
C ALA A 92 35.39 -13.92 3.84
N PRO A 93 36.37 -14.83 3.59
CA PRO A 93 37.30 -15.29 4.62
C PRO A 93 38.20 -14.15 5.15
N ASP A 94 38.57 -13.21 4.28
CA ASP A 94 39.32 -12.00 4.62
C ASP A 94 38.69 -10.79 3.92
N VAL A 95 38.09 -9.90 4.71
CA VAL A 95 37.39 -8.70 4.24
C VAL A 95 38.35 -7.63 3.70
N LYS A 96 39.63 -7.66 4.07
CA LYS A 96 40.62 -6.63 3.69
C LYS A 96 41.39 -6.97 2.42
N ALA A 97 41.43 -8.24 2.03
CA ALA A 97 42.12 -8.69 0.83
C ALA A 97 41.12 -8.96 -0.29
N VAL A 98 41.11 -8.10 -1.31
CA VAL A 98 40.29 -8.25 -2.53
C VAL A 98 41.13 -8.98 -3.60
N SER A 99 41.68 -10.13 -3.27
CA SER A 99 42.40 -10.95 -4.25
C SER A 99 41.66 -12.26 -4.50
N ARG A 100 41.86 -12.84 -5.68
CA ARG A 100 41.28 -14.14 -5.97
C ARG A 100 41.69 -15.21 -4.95
N ASP A 101 42.94 -15.17 -4.51
CA ASP A 101 43.51 -16.18 -3.60
C ASP A 101 43.01 -16.03 -2.15
N SER A 102 42.54 -14.84 -1.73
CA SER A 102 41.92 -14.64 -0.42
C SER A 102 40.45 -15.08 -0.40
N LEU A 103 39.75 -14.90 -1.53
CA LEU A 103 38.32 -15.18 -1.64
C LEU A 103 38.01 -16.60 -2.12
N LEU A 104 38.93 -17.30 -2.79
CA LEU A 104 38.68 -18.61 -3.39
C LEU A 104 39.73 -19.62 -2.95
N PRO A 105 39.34 -20.88 -2.65
CA PRO A 105 40.30 -21.93 -2.31
C PRO A 105 41.35 -22.14 -3.42
N SER A 106 42.61 -22.32 -3.02
CA SER A 106 43.73 -22.56 -3.93
C SER A 106 43.56 -23.90 -4.66
N SER A 107 43.01 -23.86 -5.88
CA SER A 107 42.84 -25.03 -6.75
C SER A 107 42.91 -24.59 -8.20
N GLY A 108 44.11 -24.74 -8.77
CA GLY A 108 44.57 -24.04 -9.97
C GLY A 108 43.69 -24.15 -11.22
N ALA A 109 42.94 -25.24 -11.41
CA ALA A 109 42.11 -25.44 -12.62
C ALA A 109 40.62 -25.07 -12.45
N LYS A 110 40.14 -24.85 -11.22
CA LYS A 110 38.70 -24.60 -10.97
C LYS A 110 38.26 -23.21 -11.38
N TRP A 111 39.15 -22.24 -11.18
CA TRP A 111 38.91 -20.82 -11.37
C TRP A 111 39.52 -20.27 -12.66
N ASP A 112 40.00 -21.14 -13.56
CA ASP A 112 40.45 -20.69 -14.88
C ASP A 112 39.33 -19.95 -15.58
N GLY A 113 39.66 -18.80 -16.16
CA GLY A 113 38.67 -17.92 -16.79
C GLY A 113 38.02 -16.92 -15.84
N LEU A 114 38.41 -16.87 -14.56
CA LEU A 114 38.00 -15.84 -13.60
C LEU A 114 39.15 -14.85 -13.36
N GLY A 115 38.89 -13.57 -13.58
CA GLY A 115 39.85 -12.50 -13.28
C GLY A 115 39.80 -12.04 -11.83
N GLU A 116 40.48 -10.93 -11.54
CA GLU A 116 40.57 -10.42 -10.17
C GLU A 116 39.23 -9.86 -9.66
N PRO A 117 38.88 -10.14 -8.39
CA PRO A 117 37.70 -9.60 -7.74
C PRO A 117 37.73 -8.07 -7.60
N PHE A 118 36.54 -7.47 -7.56
CA PHE A 118 36.32 -6.06 -7.28
C PHE A 118 35.02 -5.86 -6.51
N LEU A 119 34.89 -4.70 -5.88
CA LEU A 119 33.74 -4.37 -5.05
C LEU A 119 32.56 -3.86 -5.88
N VAL A 120 31.36 -4.35 -5.56
CA VAL A 120 30.11 -3.87 -6.14
C VAL A 120 29.05 -3.67 -5.06
N ARG A 121 28.12 -2.76 -5.33
CA ARG A 121 26.89 -2.62 -4.54
C ARG A 121 25.75 -3.32 -5.25
N ILE A 122 25.00 -4.13 -4.52
CA ILE A 122 23.88 -4.93 -5.04
C ILE A 122 22.61 -4.71 -4.20
N PRO A 123 21.41 -4.86 -4.79
CA PRO A 123 20.15 -4.80 -4.05
C PRO A 123 20.03 -5.95 -3.04
N ALA A 124 19.86 -5.61 -1.77
CA ALA A 124 19.75 -6.58 -0.67
C ALA A 124 18.45 -7.40 -0.71
N ARG A 125 17.40 -6.86 -1.33
CA ARG A 125 16.07 -7.47 -1.39
C ARG A 125 15.52 -7.45 -2.80
N ALA A 126 14.61 -8.38 -3.09
CA ALA A 126 13.89 -8.42 -4.36
C ALA A 126 13.00 -7.17 -4.49
N PRO A 127 13.00 -6.50 -5.65
CA PRO A 127 12.09 -5.39 -5.90
C PRO A 127 10.65 -5.92 -5.96
N LEU A 128 9.73 -5.21 -5.30
CA LEU A 128 8.30 -5.52 -5.28
C LEU A 128 7.48 -4.60 -6.18
N THR A 129 8.04 -3.44 -6.54
CA THR A 129 7.39 -2.46 -7.42
C THR A 129 8.26 -2.14 -8.62
N ARG A 130 7.63 -1.64 -9.71
CA ARG A 130 8.34 -1.21 -10.92
C ARG A 130 9.42 -0.14 -10.62
N PRO A 131 9.15 0.91 -9.83
CA PRO A 131 10.19 1.88 -9.45
C PRO A 131 11.36 1.26 -8.69
N GLN A 132 11.08 0.36 -7.73
CA GLN A 132 12.13 -0.38 -7.03
C GLN A 132 12.98 -1.21 -8.00
N PHE A 133 12.34 -1.89 -8.96
CA PHE A 133 13.04 -2.70 -9.96
C PHE A 133 13.94 -1.87 -10.88
N GLU A 134 13.43 -0.73 -11.36
CA GLU A 134 14.18 0.18 -12.23
C GLU A 134 15.42 0.72 -11.53
N LEU A 135 15.28 1.09 -10.25
CA LEU A 135 16.41 1.55 -9.44
C LEU A 135 17.37 0.40 -9.10
N ALA A 136 16.87 -0.75 -8.67
CA ALA A 136 17.68 -1.92 -8.32
C ALA A 136 18.53 -2.42 -9.52
N SER A 137 17.93 -2.43 -10.71
CA SER A 137 18.58 -2.88 -11.94
C SER A 137 19.75 -1.99 -12.38
N GLN A 138 19.82 -0.74 -11.89
CA GLN A 138 20.97 0.14 -12.10
C GLN A 138 22.20 -0.29 -11.31
N TYR A 139 22.06 -1.13 -10.28
CA TYR A 139 23.16 -1.62 -9.44
C TYR A 139 23.58 -3.04 -9.84
N TRP A 140 22.62 -3.94 -9.99
CA TRP A 140 22.88 -5.28 -10.47
C TRP A 140 21.63 -5.85 -11.16
N PRO A 141 21.75 -6.66 -12.24
CA PRO A 141 20.58 -7.22 -12.89
C PRO A 141 19.76 -8.08 -11.93
N THR A 142 18.48 -7.74 -11.79
CA THR A 142 17.55 -8.44 -10.91
C THR A 142 16.43 -9.10 -11.73
N SER A 143 15.81 -10.14 -11.18
CA SER A 143 14.52 -10.65 -11.64
C SER A 143 13.41 -9.84 -10.98
N PHE A 144 12.36 -9.57 -11.75
CA PHE A 144 11.18 -8.86 -11.27
C PHE A 144 9.96 -9.45 -11.94
N HIS A 145 9.00 -9.85 -11.11
CA HIS A 145 7.69 -10.30 -11.54
C HIS A 145 6.73 -9.17 -11.20
N GLU A 146 6.25 -8.49 -12.23
CA GLU A 146 5.43 -7.31 -12.04
C GLU A 146 4.05 -7.68 -11.51
N ASP A 147 3.67 -7.04 -10.41
CA ASP A 147 2.27 -6.91 -10.02
C ASP A 147 1.63 -5.79 -10.87
N LYS A 148 0.82 -6.21 -11.84
CA LYS A 148 0.14 -5.29 -12.75
C LYS A 148 -0.84 -4.37 -12.02
N HIS A 149 -1.51 -4.88 -10.99
CA HIS A 149 -2.48 -4.10 -10.24
C HIS A 149 -1.78 -2.97 -9.48
N VAL A 150 -0.70 -3.28 -8.75
CA VAL A 150 0.11 -2.28 -8.06
C VAL A 150 0.71 -1.25 -9.03
N THR A 151 1.14 -1.70 -10.21
CA THR A 151 1.74 -0.79 -11.21
C THR A 151 0.73 0.20 -11.78
N VAL A 152 -0.46 -0.28 -12.17
CA VAL A 152 -1.55 0.58 -12.67
C VAL A 152 -2.02 1.53 -11.57
N ALA A 153 -2.12 1.03 -10.33
CA ALA A 153 -2.51 1.83 -9.17
C ALA A 153 -1.49 2.92 -8.83
N LEU A 154 -0.19 2.66 -8.94
CA LEU A 154 0.85 3.68 -8.76
C LEU A 154 0.83 4.77 -9.82
N ARG A 155 0.23 4.52 -11.00
CA ARG A 155 0.02 5.53 -12.05
C ARG A 155 -1.26 6.34 -11.87
N GLY A 156 -2.09 6.02 -10.87
CA GLY A 156 -3.42 6.62 -10.70
C GLY A 156 -4.46 6.13 -11.72
N GLU A 157 -4.14 5.08 -12.47
CA GLU A 157 -4.94 4.57 -13.59
C GLU A 157 -5.86 3.41 -13.18
N LEU A 158 -5.98 3.12 -11.87
CA LEU A 158 -6.73 1.96 -11.39
C LEU A 158 -8.25 2.11 -11.58
N PHE A 159 -8.76 3.33 -11.40
CA PHE A 159 -10.20 3.61 -11.45
C PHE A 159 -10.54 4.38 -12.72
N SER A 160 -11.54 3.87 -13.44
CA SER A 160 -12.13 4.54 -14.59
C SER A 160 -12.78 5.87 -14.20
N THR A 161 -12.98 6.77 -15.16
CA THR A 161 -13.69 8.05 -14.94
C THR A 161 -15.08 7.86 -14.32
N LYS A 162 -15.79 6.78 -14.70
CA LYS A 162 -17.11 6.44 -14.14
C LYS A 162 -17.02 6.04 -12.67
N GLU A 163 -16.02 5.25 -12.31
CA GLU A 163 -15.77 4.87 -10.91
C GLU A 163 -15.33 6.08 -10.08
N LYS A 164 -14.45 6.93 -10.61
CA LYS A 164 -14.04 8.18 -9.96
C LYS A 164 -15.24 9.10 -9.69
N ALA A 165 -16.22 9.19 -10.60
CA ALA A 165 -17.43 9.97 -10.37
C ALA A 165 -18.30 9.43 -9.21
N LYS A 166 -18.39 8.10 -9.07
CA LYS A 166 -19.05 7.48 -7.91
C LYS A 166 -18.28 7.73 -6.62
N MET A 167 -16.96 7.50 -6.63
CA MET A 167 -16.06 7.77 -5.50
C MET A 167 -16.15 9.22 -5.03
N HIS A 168 -16.20 10.17 -5.97
CA HIS A 168 -16.43 11.59 -5.68
C HIS A 168 -17.77 11.76 -4.96
N THR A 169 -18.85 11.15 -5.43
CA THR A 169 -20.17 11.25 -4.81
C THR A 169 -20.17 10.72 -3.38
N TYR A 170 -19.56 9.55 -3.15
CA TYR A 170 -19.45 8.94 -1.83
C TYR A 170 -18.59 9.76 -0.86
N MET A 171 -17.45 10.27 -1.32
CA MET A 171 -16.60 11.14 -0.50
C MET A 171 -17.26 12.50 -0.23
N THR A 172 -18.02 13.07 -1.18
CA THR A 172 -18.83 14.27 -0.94
C THR A 172 -19.88 14.02 0.16
N ALA A 173 -20.52 12.86 0.18
CA ALA A 173 -21.43 12.51 1.27
C ALA A 173 -20.70 12.43 2.63
N ALA A 174 -19.47 11.89 2.67
CA ALA A 174 -18.64 11.91 3.86
C ALA A 174 -18.25 13.34 4.30
N LEU A 175 -17.90 14.22 3.35
CA LEU A 175 -17.62 15.63 3.61
C LEU A 175 -18.82 16.37 4.21
N THR A 176 -20.03 16.14 3.68
CA THR A 176 -21.27 16.72 4.23
C THR A 176 -21.54 16.25 5.66
N ALA A 177 -21.32 14.96 5.95
CA ALA A 177 -21.44 14.43 7.30
C ALA A 177 -20.39 15.04 8.25
N ALA A 178 -19.14 15.19 7.78
CA ALA A 178 -18.06 15.83 8.53
C ALA A 178 -18.39 17.29 8.88
N GLN A 179 -18.97 18.03 7.94
CA GLN A 179 -19.43 19.40 8.13
C GLN A 179 -20.54 19.48 9.19
N SER A 180 -21.48 18.53 9.19
CA SER A 180 -22.51 18.45 10.23
C SER A 180 -21.92 18.22 11.63
N ALA A 181 -20.89 17.37 11.74
CA ALA A 181 -20.15 17.18 12.99
C ALA A 181 -19.50 18.50 13.46
N LYS A 182 -18.89 19.24 12.53
CA LYS A 182 -18.24 20.51 12.80
C LYS A 182 -19.23 21.58 13.30
N GLU A 183 -20.38 21.72 12.65
CA GLU A 183 -21.44 22.65 13.07
C GLU A 183 -21.96 22.34 14.48
N LEU A 184 -21.92 21.06 14.85
CA LEU A 184 -22.23 20.62 16.20
C LEU A 184 -21.07 20.83 17.17
N GLY A 185 -19.90 21.32 16.78
CA GLY A 185 -18.73 21.52 17.64
C GLY A 185 -17.98 20.23 17.98
N MET A 186 -18.04 19.23 17.10
CA MET A 186 -17.26 17.99 17.16
C MET A 186 -16.15 18.01 16.11
N GLU A 187 -15.26 17.03 16.14
CA GLU A 187 -14.19 16.93 15.15
C GLU A 187 -14.78 16.68 13.75
N ALA A 188 -14.32 17.46 12.75
CA ALA A 188 -14.83 17.43 11.39
C ALA A 188 -14.40 16.17 10.61
N VAL A 189 -14.89 15.00 11.03
CA VAL A 189 -14.62 13.70 10.42
C VAL A 189 -15.94 13.04 10.04
N GLY A 190 -16.06 12.63 8.78
CA GLY A 190 -17.23 11.96 8.22
C GLY A 190 -16.83 10.70 7.48
N ALA A 191 -17.74 9.74 7.45
CA ALA A 191 -17.54 8.43 6.85
C ALA A 191 -18.82 7.92 6.18
N VAL A 192 -18.65 7.11 5.13
CA VAL A 192 -19.73 6.49 4.37
C VAL A 192 -19.34 5.05 4.06
N VAL A 193 -20.26 4.10 4.29
CA VAL A 193 -20.10 2.70 3.89
C VAL A 193 -21.01 2.42 2.70
N VAL A 194 -20.45 1.83 1.66
CA VAL A 194 -21.08 1.57 0.36
C VAL A 194 -21.02 0.08 0.06
N ASP A 195 -22.11 -0.44 -0.48
CA ASP A 195 -22.14 -1.76 -1.12
C ASP A 195 -21.65 -1.62 -2.58
N PRO A 196 -20.47 -2.14 -2.94
CA PRO A 196 -19.94 -2.00 -4.28
C PRO A 196 -20.70 -2.83 -5.33
N GLU A 197 -21.51 -3.82 -4.94
CA GLU A 197 -22.32 -4.60 -5.87
C GLU A 197 -23.57 -3.83 -6.31
N GLU A 198 -24.17 -3.07 -5.39
CA GLU A 198 -25.40 -2.31 -5.62
C GLU A 198 -25.16 -0.80 -5.86
N ASP A 199 -23.91 -0.35 -5.77
CA ASP A 199 -23.50 1.07 -5.80
C ASP A 199 -24.23 1.94 -4.74
N GLY A 200 -24.74 1.32 -3.68
CA GLY A 200 -25.65 1.91 -2.71
C GLY A 200 -24.98 2.28 -1.39
N ILE A 201 -25.29 3.47 -0.87
CA ILE A 201 -24.85 3.86 0.49
C ILE A 201 -25.66 3.09 1.53
N ILE A 202 -24.96 2.33 2.36
CA ILE A 202 -25.53 1.55 3.47
C ILE A 202 -25.55 2.36 4.76
N ALA A 203 -24.50 3.14 5.02
CA ALA A 203 -24.41 3.97 6.22
C ALA A 203 -23.66 5.26 5.96
N VAL A 204 -24.09 6.34 6.60
CA VAL A 204 -23.41 7.64 6.68
C VAL A 204 -23.24 7.97 8.15
N GLY A 205 -22.04 8.35 8.57
CA GLY A 205 -21.75 8.68 9.96
C GLY A 205 -20.70 9.78 10.06
N HIS A 206 -20.66 10.44 11.21
CA HIS A 206 -19.62 11.41 11.53
C HIS A 206 -19.11 11.20 12.96
N ASP A 207 -18.15 12.00 13.38
CA ASP A 207 -17.66 12.01 14.75
C ASP A 207 -18.79 12.32 15.73
N CYS A 208 -18.98 11.45 16.73
CA CYS A 208 -19.99 11.59 17.79
C CYS A 208 -19.34 11.51 19.18
N ARG A 209 -18.06 11.94 19.31
CA ARG A 209 -17.29 11.82 20.56
C ARG A 209 -17.84 12.60 21.74
N ARG A 210 -18.73 13.56 21.48
CA ARG A 210 -19.50 14.25 22.53
C ARG A 210 -20.20 13.26 23.47
N ASP A 211 -20.76 12.18 22.92
CA ASP A 211 -21.51 11.20 23.71
C ASP A 211 -20.62 10.08 24.27
N HIS A 212 -19.59 9.68 23.51
CA HIS A 212 -18.68 8.63 23.93
C HIS A 212 -17.33 8.74 23.21
N PRO A 213 -16.19 8.64 23.91
CA PRO A 213 -14.87 8.89 23.32
C PRO A 213 -14.50 7.94 22.17
N LEU A 214 -15.13 6.77 22.08
CA LEU A 214 -14.89 5.80 21.00
C LEU A 214 -15.80 5.98 19.77
N HIS A 215 -16.74 6.93 19.79
CA HIS A 215 -17.66 7.17 18.67
C HIS A 215 -17.01 8.00 17.55
N HIS A 216 -15.93 7.47 17.00
CA HIS A 216 -15.32 8.00 15.78
C HIS A 216 -16.23 7.68 14.58
N ALA A 217 -16.18 8.49 13.52
CA ALA A 217 -17.03 8.32 12.33
C ALA A 217 -17.04 6.88 11.77
N VAL A 218 -15.88 6.22 11.73
CA VAL A 218 -15.76 4.81 11.29
C VAL A 218 -16.53 3.85 12.21
N MET A 219 -16.42 4.02 13.53
CA MET A 219 -17.12 3.18 14.51
C MET A 219 -18.63 3.39 14.43
N VAL A 220 -19.06 4.64 14.25
CA VAL A 220 -20.47 5.01 14.03
C VAL A 220 -20.99 4.32 12.78
N CYS A 221 -20.28 4.37 11.66
CA CYS A 221 -20.65 3.66 10.43
C CYS A 221 -20.74 2.15 10.62
N ILE A 222 -19.78 1.51 11.31
CA ILE A 222 -19.82 0.07 11.57
C ILE A 222 -21.07 -0.29 12.39
N ASP A 223 -21.41 0.48 13.42
CA ASP A 223 -22.63 0.25 14.22
C ASP A 223 -23.90 0.49 13.40
N LEU A 224 -23.93 1.51 12.54
CA LEU A 224 -25.04 1.80 11.63
C LEU A 224 -25.25 0.69 10.58
N VAL A 225 -24.18 0.10 10.05
CA VAL A 225 -24.27 -1.09 9.19
C VAL A 225 -24.80 -2.28 9.98
N ALA A 226 -24.35 -2.49 11.22
CA ALA A 226 -24.89 -3.55 12.07
C ALA A 226 -26.39 -3.32 12.35
N ARG A 227 -26.84 -2.08 12.57
CA ARG A 227 -28.26 -1.70 12.72
C ARG A 227 -29.08 -2.04 11.49
N SER A 228 -28.58 -1.75 10.29
CA SER A 228 -29.29 -2.08 9.05
C SER A 228 -29.53 -3.58 8.86
N GLN A 229 -28.72 -4.40 9.53
CA GLN A 229 -28.78 -5.86 9.52
C GLN A 229 -29.51 -6.45 10.75
N GLY A 230 -30.18 -5.61 11.55
CA GLY A 230 -30.94 -6.02 12.74
C GLY A 230 -30.10 -6.20 14.02
N GLY A 231 -28.84 -5.74 14.02
CA GLY A 231 -27.96 -5.67 15.17
C GLY A 231 -27.72 -4.23 15.64
N GLY A 232 -26.45 -3.91 15.95
CA GLY A 232 -26.03 -2.59 16.44
C GLY A 232 -26.37 -2.33 17.91
N LYS A 233 -25.67 -1.38 18.52
CA LYS A 233 -25.77 -1.11 19.97
C LYS A 233 -26.17 0.33 20.30
N TYR A 234 -25.68 1.32 19.56
CA TYR A 234 -25.69 2.73 19.99
C TYR A 234 -26.69 3.55 19.20
N CYS A 235 -27.46 4.42 19.87
CA CYS A 235 -28.46 5.26 19.21
C CYS A 235 -27.92 6.61 18.77
N TYR A 236 -28.08 6.93 17.48
CA TYR A 236 -27.57 8.17 16.88
C TYR A 236 -28.70 9.12 16.43
N ASP A 237 -29.95 8.91 16.86
CA ASP A 237 -31.13 9.68 16.40
C ASP A 237 -31.01 11.21 16.63
N ARG A 238 -30.13 11.64 17.54
CA ARG A 238 -29.83 13.05 17.80
C ARG A 238 -28.96 13.69 16.70
N TYR A 239 -28.28 12.88 15.91
CA TYR A 239 -27.37 13.28 14.85
C TYR A 239 -28.03 12.99 13.50
N THR A 240 -28.72 13.99 12.96
CA THR A 240 -29.52 13.83 11.74
C THR A 240 -28.72 13.38 10.52
N ALA A 241 -27.41 13.68 10.47
CA ALA A 241 -26.53 13.22 9.39
C ALA A 241 -26.09 11.76 9.54
N CYS A 242 -26.23 11.16 10.73
CA CYS A 242 -25.91 9.75 10.97
C CYS A 242 -27.12 8.88 10.60
N GLN A 243 -27.05 8.20 9.46
CA GLN A 243 -28.17 7.45 8.89
C GLN A 243 -27.72 6.11 8.31
N PHE A 244 -28.65 5.17 8.17
CA PHE A 244 -28.43 3.91 7.49
C PHE A 244 -29.60 3.57 6.56
N SER A 245 -29.29 2.86 5.49
CA SER A 245 -30.28 2.31 4.55
C SER A 245 -30.55 0.86 4.94
N LEU A 246 -31.83 0.47 4.98
CA LEU A 246 -32.17 -0.94 5.09
C LEU A 246 -31.72 -1.66 3.82
N PRO A 247 -31.12 -2.86 3.91
CA PRO A 247 -30.83 -3.67 2.73
C PRO A 247 -32.09 -3.83 1.90
N ASN A 248 -31.96 -3.91 0.57
CA ASN A 248 -33.06 -4.22 -0.36
C ASN A 248 -33.55 -5.68 -0.19
N ALA A 249 -33.98 -6.06 1.02
CA ALA A 249 -34.64 -7.33 1.31
C ALA A 249 -36.06 -7.39 0.73
N ALA A 250 -36.62 -6.25 0.27
CA ALA A 250 -37.91 -6.18 -0.38
C ALA A 250 -37.94 -6.78 -1.82
N LYS A 251 -36.79 -7.15 -2.41
CA LYS A 251 -36.75 -7.93 -3.68
C LYS A 251 -36.40 -9.41 -3.52
N LYS A 252 -36.05 -9.85 -2.30
CA LYS A 252 -35.78 -11.29 -2.00
C LYS A 252 -36.91 -11.95 -1.19
N GLN A 253 -38.01 -11.23 -0.92
CA GLN A 253 -39.17 -11.75 -0.18
C GLN A 253 -40.25 -12.43 -1.03
N GLU A 254 -40.01 -12.64 -2.33
CA GLU A 254 -40.80 -13.56 -3.17
C GLU A 254 -39.95 -14.75 -3.64
N MET A 255 -39.22 -15.40 -2.73
CA MET A 255 -38.85 -16.80 -2.92
C MET A 255 -38.51 -17.44 -1.58
N SER A 256 -39.33 -18.43 -1.21
CA SER A 256 -39.11 -19.46 -0.18
C SER A 256 -39.09 -19.04 1.29
N ASP A 257 -40.26 -19.17 1.91
CA ASP A 257 -40.41 -20.10 3.03
C ASP A 257 -39.77 -21.44 2.60
N GLN A 258 -38.81 -21.96 3.39
CA GLN A 258 -37.89 -23.09 3.07
C GLN A 258 -36.56 -22.76 2.38
N SER A 259 -35.63 -22.10 3.08
CA SER A 259 -34.21 -22.48 3.08
C SER A 259 -33.45 -21.88 4.27
N GLU A 260 -33.25 -22.68 5.32
CA GLU A 260 -32.18 -22.44 6.29
C GLU A 260 -30.83 -22.59 5.55
N GLY A 261 -30.15 -21.49 5.21
CA GLY A 261 -28.85 -21.56 4.55
C GLY A 261 -28.31 -20.29 3.89
N GLY A 262 -29.10 -19.23 3.73
CA GLY A 262 -28.58 -17.93 3.30
C GLY A 262 -27.87 -17.21 4.45
N ALA A 263 -26.53 -17.26 4.50
CA ALA A 263 -25.76 -16.54 5.52
C ALA A 263 -26.12 -15.04 5.49
N LYS A 264 -26.61 -14.50 6.62
CA LYS A 264 -26.82 -13.06 6.77
C LYS A 264 -25.49 -12.34 6.49
N PRO A 265 -25.51 -11.17 5.82
CA PRO A 265 -24.29 -10.40 5.59
C PRO A 265 -23.60 -10.13 6.94
N TYR A 266 -22.29 -10.37 7.01
CA TYR A 266 -21.51 -10.18 8.23
C TYR A 266 -20.98 -8.74 8.28
N ILE A 267 -21.74 -7.83 8.89
CA ILE A 267 -21.38 -6.43 9.14
C ILE A 267 -20.90 -5.76 7.84
N CYS A 268 -19.62 -5.42 7.70
CA CYS A 268 -19.08 -4.70 6.54
C CYS A 268 -18.38 -5.62 5.53
N THR A 269 -18.66 -6.93 5.55
CA THR A 269 -17.97 -7.90 4.67
C THR A 269 -18.10 -7.50 3.21
N GLY A 270 -16.97 -7.19 2.57
CA GLY A 270 -16.91 -6.83 1.15
C GLY A 270 -17.34 -5.40 0.82
N TYR A 271 -17.76 -4.59 1.81
CA TYR A 271 -18.16 -3.20 1.59
C TYR A 271 -16.97 -2.25 1.48
N ASP A 272 -17.22 -1.08 0.90
CA ASP A 272 -16.24 0.00 0.80
C ASP A 272 -16.52 1.08 1.83
N LEU A 273 -15.46 1.59 2.47
CA LEU A 273 -15.51 2.75 3.35
C LEU A 273 -14.89 3.96 2.65
N TYR A 274 -15.60 5.09 2.62
CA TYR A 274 -15.07 6.40 2.27
C TYR A 274 -15.01 7.25 3.53
N VAL A 275 -13.85 7.82 3.88
CA VAL A 275 -13.66 8.58 5.12
C VAL A 275 -12.79 9.82 4.89
N THR A 276 -13.17 10.96 5.46
CA THR A 276 -12.48 12.24 5.17
C THR A 276 -11.06 12.31 5.74
N ARG A 277 -10.81 11.61 6.85
CA ARG A 277 -9.54 11.56 7.57
C ARG A 277 -9.09 10.12 7.80
N GLU A 278 -7.80 9.86 7.69
CA GLU A 278 -7.23 8.54 7.87
C GLU A 278 -7.63 7.93 9.23
N PRO A 279 -8.16 6.69 9.24
CA PRO A 279 -8.54 6.00 10.46
C PRO A 279 -7.36 5.77 11.43
N CYS A 280 -7.59 6.06 12.71
CA CYS A 280 -6.66 5.72 13.79
C CYS A 280 -6.57 4.20 14.03
N VAL A 281 -5.65 3.76 14.90
CA VAL A 281 -5.41 2.34 15.20
C VAL A 281 -6.67 1.58 15.64
N MET A 282 -7.52 2.19 16.46
CA MET A 282 -8.79 1.59 16.89
C MET A 282 -9.72 1.35 15.69
N CYS A 283 -9.95 2.39 14.88
CA CYS A 283 -10.84 2.33 13.73
C CYS A 283 -10.31 1.35 12.67
N ALA A 284 -9.01 1.38 12.40
CA ALA A 284 -8.36 0.48 11.47
C ALA A 284 -8.47 -1.00 11.90
N MET A 285 -8.29 -1.30 13.20
CA MET A 285 -8.48 -2.66 13.70
C MET A 285 -9.96 -3.08 13.69
N ALA A 286 -10.89 -2.16 13.96
CA ALA A 286 -12.33 -2.44 13.82
C ALA A 286 -12.71 -2.81 12.38
N LEU A 287 -12.09 -2.18 11.38
CA LEU A 287 -12.28 -2.50 9.98
C LEU A 287 -11.80 -3.90 9.60
N VAL A 288 -10.69 -4.37 10.19
CA VAL A 288 -10.23 -5.77 10.08
C VAL A 288 -11.31 -6.71 10.63
N HIS A 289 -11.82 -6.43 11.84
CA HIS A 289 -12.84 -7.28 12.48
C HIS A 289 -14.20 -7.28 11.77
N SER A 290 -14.53 -6.18 11.11
CA SER A 290 -15.76 -6.03 10.30
C SER A 290 -15.61 -6.55 8.86
N ARG A 291 -14.42 -7.05 8.48
CA ARG A 291 -14.11 -7.60 7.15
C ARG A 291 -14.38 -6.64 5.99
N ILE A 292 -14.09 -5.35 6.18
CA ILE A 292 -14.24 -4.35 5.11
C ILE A 292 -13.51 -4.80 3.84
N GLY A 293 -14.05 -4.50 2.66
CA GLY A 293 -13.42 -4.81 1.38
C GLY A 293 -12.33 -3.80 1.01
N ARG A 294 -12.67 -2.51 0.99
CA ARG A 294 -11.73 -1.43 0.65
C ARG A 294 -11.97 -0.19 1.50
N VAL A 295 -10.93 0.61 1.68
CA VAL A 295 -11.00 1.90 2.38
C VAL A 295 -10.40 3.00 1.51
N PHE A 296 -11.12 4.09 1.35
CA PHE A 296 -10.73 5.29 0.64
C PHE A 296 -10.69 6.45 1.62
N TYR A 297 -9.54 7.09 1.80
CA TYR A 297 -9.45 8.27 2.66
C TYR A 297 -8.92 9.51 1.95
N GLY A 298 -9.41 10.67 2.39
CA GLY A 298 -9.00 11.97 1.85
C GLY A 298 -7.63 12.43 2.35
N THR A 299 -7.50 12.58 3.67
CA THR A 299 -6.30 13.13 4.31
C THR A 299 -5.61 12.16 5.26
N ALA A 300 -4.29 12.24 5.35
CA ALA A 300 -3.53 11.55 6.38
C ALA A 300 -3.80 12.14 7.78
N SER A 301 -3.58 11.36 8.83
CA SER A 301 -3.69 11.81 10.21
C SER A 301 -2.45 11.42 11.01
N ALA A 302 -2.09 12.22 12.01
CA ALA A 302 -0.91 11.95 12.83
C ALA A 302 -1.00 10.62 13.58
N ASP A 303 -2.20 10.21 13.99
CA ASP A 303 -2.53 8.93 14.64
C ASP A 303 -3.01 7.85 13.65
N GLY A 304 -2.87 8.11 12.35
CA GLY A 304 -3.32 7.25 11.27
C GLY A 304 -2.64 5.90 11.25
N ALA A 305 -3.43 4.84 11.08
CA ALA A 305 -2.96 3.46 11.16
C ALA A 305 -3.06 2.69 9.83
N LEU A 306 -3.50 3.34 8.75
CA LEU A 306 -3.59 2.71 7.44
C LEU A 306 -2.41 3.09 6.53
N GLY A 307 -1.96 4.34 6.54
CA GLY A 307 -0.82 4.83 5.77
C GLY A 307 0.28 5.49 6.59
N THR A 308 -0.05 6.06 7.76
CA THR A 308 0.90 6.87 8.52
C THR A 308 1.83 6.04 9.42
N GLN A 309 1.30 5.32 10.42
CA GLN A 309 2.15 4.63 11.41
C GLN A 309 2.27 3.11 11.18
N PHE A 310 1.15 2.40 11.12
CA PHE A 310 1.14 0.94 11.31
C PHE A 310 0.84 0.13 10.05
N LYS A 311 0.13 0.73 9.08
CA LYS A 311 -0.36 0.07 7.86
C LYS A 311 -1.02 -1.29 8.16
N ILE A 312 -1.97 -1.27 9.11
CA ILE A 312 -2.60 -2.47 9.70
C ILE A 312 -3.14 -3.41 8.62
N HIS A 313 -3.69 -2.87 7.54
CA HIS A 313 -4.22 -3.65 6.41
C HIS A 313 -3.17 -4.51 5.69
N THR A 314 -1.88 -4.22 5.87
CA THR A 314 -0.75 -4.97 5.25
C THR A 314 -0.09 -5.98 6.18
N GLN A 315 -0.48 -6.02 7.45
CA GLN A 315 0.15 -6.88 8.46
C GLN A 315 -0.16 -8.35 8.18
N ARG A 316 0.89 -9.17 8.11
CA ARG A 316 0.78 -10.58 7.69
C ARG A 316 0.03 -11.45 8.70
N ASP A 317 0.20 -11.13 9.98
CA ASP A 317 -0.31 -11.90 11.11
C ASP A 317 -1.79 -11.64 11.44
N LEU A 318 -2.42 -10.69 10.74
CA LEU A 318 -3.86 -10.43 10.86
C LEU A 318 -4.66 -11.35 9.93
N ASN A 319 -5.86 -11.70 10.39
CA ASN A 319 -6.73 -12.71 9.77
C ASN A 319 -7.54 -12.21 8.56
N HIS A 320 -7.60 -10.90 8.33
CA HIS A 320 -8.31 -10.28 7.21
C HIS A 320 -7.42 -9.21 6.57
N ARG A 321 -7.48 -9.09 5.24
CA ARG A 321 -6.78 -8.05 4.47
C ARG A 321 -7.78 -7.30 3.61
N PHE A 322 -7.53 -6.01 3.44
CA PHE A 322 -8.36 -5.11 2.64
C PHE A 322 -7.48 -4.09 1.93
N GLU A 323 -7.98 -3.55 0.84
CA GLU A 323 -7.25 -2.56 0.06
C GLU A 323 -7.47 -1.17 0.64
N VAL A 324 -6.45 -0.32 0.57
CA VAL A 324 -6.53 1.05 1.06
C VAL A 324 -6.02 2.00 -0.01
N TYR A 325 -6.79 3.06 -0.26
CA TYR A 325 -6.47 4.11 -1.20
C TYR A 325 -6.54 5.47 -0.52
N LYS A 326 -5.64 6.37 -0.90
CA LYS A 326 -5.52 7.72 -0.35
C LYS A 326 -5.61 8.79 -1.44
N GLY A 327 -6.01 10.01 -1.05
CA GLY A 327 -5.99 11.19 -1.91
C GLY A 327 -7.35 11.59 -2.49
N ILE A 328 -8.44 10.91 -2.13
CA ILE A 328 -9.76 11.16 -2.69
C ILE A 328 -10.29 12.47 -2.13
N LEU A 329 -10.47 13.49 -2.98
CA LEU A 329 -10.85 14.85 -2.57
C LEU A 329 -9.98 15.37 -1.41
N SER A 330 -8.67 15.10 -1.44
CA SER A 330 -7.76 15.39 -0.33
C SER A 330 -7.81 16.86 0.08
N LYS A 331 -7.77 17.78 -0.88
CA LYS A 331 -7.83 19.22 -0.62
C LYS A 331 -9.08 19.64 0.15
N GLN A 332 -10.25 19.17 -0.27
CA GLN A 332 -11.52 19.46 0.41
C GLN A 332 -11.54 18.87 1.83
N CYS A 333 -10.89 17.71 2.02
CA CYS A 333 -10.75 17.10 3.34
C CYS A 333 -9.73 17.86 4.22
N GLU A 334 -8.68 18.46 3.66
CA GLU A 334 -7.70 19.31 4.36
C GLU A 334 -8.35 20.61 4.83
N ASP A 335 -9.13 21.26 3.95
CA ASP A 335 -9.84 22.51 4.26
C ASP A 335 -10.78 22.37 5.47
N LEU A 336 -11.35 21.17 5.71
CA LEU A 336 -12.14 20.87 6.91
C LEU A 336 -11.30 20.81 8.20
N ASN A 337 -10.04 20.40 8.10
CA ASN A 337 -9.13 20.24 9.24
C ASN A 337 -8.52 21.58 9.67
N ASP A 338 -8.08 22.40 8.71
CA ASP A 338 -7.34 23.64 8.98
C ASP A 338 -8.20 24.69 9.69
N GLN A 339 -9.48 24.78 9.34
CA GLN A 339 -10.41 25.69 10.01
C GLN A 339 -10.68 25.32 11.49
N ASN A 340 -10.32 24.11 11.96
CA ASN A 340 -10.41 23.77 13.40
C ASN A 340 -9.21 24.28 14.22
N LEU A 341 -8.09 24.62 13.56
CA LEU A 341 -6.90 25.14 14.24
C LEU A 341 -7.04 26.63 14.56
N GLU A 342 -7.74 27.38 13.72
CA GLU A 342 -8.03 28.80 13.96
C GLU A 342 -9.00 29.01 15.14
N GLU A 343 -9.98 28.13 15.32
CA GLU A 343 -10.95 28.21 16.43
C GLU A 343 -10.38 27.75 17.79
N LYS A 344 -9.32 26.92 17.81
CA LYS A 344 -8.65 26.46 19.05
C LYS A 344 -7.59 27.46 19.58
N GLN A 345 -7.33 28.56 18.88
CA GLN A 345 -6.36 29.59 19.28
C GLN A 345 -6.98 30.87 19.86
N VAL A 346 -8.30 30.91 20.08
CA VAL A 346 -9.02 32.08 20.63
C VAL A 346 -9.47 31.84 22.07
#